data_AF-A0A8T1LWT7-F1
#
_entry.id   AF-A0A8T1LWT7-F1
#
_cell.length_a   1.000
_cell.length_b   1.000
_cell.length_c   1.000
_cell.angle_alpha   90.00
_cell.angle_beta   90.00
_cell.angle_gamma   90.00
#
_symmetry.space_group_name_H-M   'P 1'
#
loop_
_entity.id
_entity.type
_entity.pdbx_description
1 polymer ?
#
loop_
_entity_poly.entity_id
_entity_poly.type
_entity_poly.pdbx_seq_one_letter_code
_entity_poly.pdbx_strand_id
1 'polypeptide(L)'
;MADKVKSKECSTEFTLTSPPTGPREYIHNLIPQIRPEILSRYPCLPKIRVDKKKLGDPPKTYPMKTMGPPSKDRLSPVVHPDKHSYMKKQSKKPYVKLVNYTVQDCLRAQEKHRAEAALKAESADRKPTENIMADIPQKCLKRVRNNVNWVTRNAISAITAEPGFRYPSGSRRQIVDTRKGDKYRLISERTTSGLEPIYVYRKGAGKVPAYIIKRNKMIKETQELLTKYINEKELQATDYLLTDKQREELLTGLKAAWDRYNRKYLGLASINDTLKGKAYKAYLERQLDSLKADIELVESHRFLFVEAEKDPSGDGRKVMNHICV
;
A
#
# COMPACT_ATOMS: atom_id res chain seq x y z
N MET A 1 17.90 60.57 -52.29
CA MET A 1 18.59 60.43 -50.99
C MET A 1 17.53 60.31 -49.91
N ALA A 2 17.46 59.14 -49.28
CA ALA A 2 16.82 58.79 -48.01
C ALA A 2 15.50 59.49 -47.58
N ASP A 3 14.38 58.83 -47.85
CA ASP A 3 13.14 59.03 -47.09
C ASP A 3 13.18 58.16 -45.82
N LYS A 4 13.34 58.80 -44.66
CA LYS A 4 13.22 58.17 -43.34
C LYS A 4 11.75 57.96 -43.00
N VAL A 5 11.25 56.74 -43.20
CA VAL A 5 9.99 56.28 -42.61
C VAL A 5 10.20 56.06 -41.12
N LYS A 6 9.68 56.96 -40.29
CA LYS A 6 9.54 56.75 -38.84
C LYS A 6 8.54 55.62 -38.61
N SER A 7 9.02 54.55 -37.98
CA SER A 7 8.23 53.44 -37.45
C SER A 7 7.14 53.95 -36.51
N LYS A 8 5.88 53.59 -36.79
CA LYS A 8 4.79 53.71 -35.82
C LYS A 8 4.91 52.54 -34.85
N GLU A 9 5.23 52.85 -33.60
CA GLU A 9 5.15 51.90 -32.49
C GLU A 9 3.69 51.49 -32.31
N CYS A 10 3.41 50.19 -32.43
CA CYS A 10 2.09 49.62 -32.19
C CYS A 10 2.10 49.00 -30.79
N SER A 11 1.88 49.83 -29.77
CA SER A 11 1.66 49.37 -28.39
C SER A 11 0.15 49.36 -28.12
N THR A 12 -0.51 48.24 -28.38
CA THR A 12 -1.86 47.99 -27.85
C THR A 12 -1.72 47.17 -26.58
N GLU A 13 -1.58 47.85 -25.45
CA GLU A 13 -1.74 47.24 -24.14
C GLU A 13 -3.22 46.84 -23.96
N PHE A 14 -3.50 45.54 -24.10
CA PHE A 14 -4.80 44.98 -23.74
C PHE A 14 -4.84 44.79 -22.22
N THR A 15 -5.40 45.75 -21.50
CA THR A 15 -5.74 45.59 -20.08
C THR A 15 -7.05 44.80 -19.97
N LEU A 16 -6.95 43.54 -19.53
CA LEU A 16 -8.12 42.74 -19.15
C LEU A 16 -8.76 43.36 -17.89
N THR A 17 -10.02 43.76 -17.98
CA THR A 17 -10.78 44.43 -16.90
C THR A 17 -11.21 43.51 -15.76
N SER A 18 -10.98 42.20 -15.87
CA SER A 18 -11.15 41.26 -14.77
C SER A 18 -10.19 40.07 -14.91
N PRO A 19 -9.50 39.67 -13.82
CA PRO A 19 -8.70 38.45 -13.84
C PRO A 19 -9.63 37.22 -13.89
N PRO A 20 -9.27 36.15 -14.62
CA PRO A 20 -10.07 34.93 -14.66
C PRO A 20 -10.06 34.26 -13.27
N THR A 21 -11.18 34.39 -12.56
CA THR A 21 -11.45 33.63 -11.33
C THR A 21 -11.91 32.22 -11.69
N GLY A 22 -10.99 31.26 -11.62
CA GLY A 22 -11.26 29.82 -11.79
C GLY A 22 -9.97 29.01 -11.90
N PRO A 23 -9.98 27.70 -11.58
CA PRO A 23 -8.85 26.83 -11.88
C PRO A 23 -8.57 26.84 -13.39
N ARG A 24 -7.30 26.95 -13.78
CA ARG A 24 -6.88 27.04 -15.18
C ARG A 24 -7.18 25.72 -15.89
N GLU A 25 -8.17 25.70 -16.76
CA GLU A 25 -8.53 24.53 -17.57
C GLU A 25 -7.59 24.42 -18.78
N TYR A 26 -7.06 23.22 -19.04
CA TYR A 26 -6.10 22.96 -20.12
C TYR A 26 -6.74 22.01 -21.16
N ILE A 27 -6.34 22.13 -22.43
CA ILE A 27 -6.86 21.34 -23.58
C ILE A 27 -6.79 19.82 -23.31
N HIS A 28 -5.77 19.35 -22.60
CA HIS A 28 -5.62 17.93 -22.25
C HIS A 28 -6.67 17.40 -21.25
N ASN A 29 -7.44 18.27 -20.60
CA ASN A 29 -8.58 17.90 -19.75
C ASN A 29 -9.90 17.82 -20.52
N LEU A 30 -9.94 18.40 -21.73
CA LEU A 30 -11.13 18.48 -22.59
C LEU A 30 -11.23 17.28 -23.56
N ILE A 31 -10.10 16.64 -23.85
CA ILE A 31 -10.08 15.31 -24.46
C ILE A 31 -10.35 14.31 -23.33
N PRO A 32 -11.49 13.59 -23.32
CA PRO A 32 -11.66 12.50 -22.37
C PRO A 32 -10.51 11.53 -22.62
N GLN A 33 -9.58 11.45 -21.66
CA GLN A 33 -8.57 10.41 -21.69
C GLN A 33 -9.35 9.10 -21.78
N ILE A 34 -9.19 8.38 -22.89
CA ILE A 34 -9.54 6.98 -22.95
C ILE A 34 -8.62 6.33 -21.93
N ARG A 35 -9.07 6.33 -20.66
CA ARG A 35 -8.53 5.45 -19.67
C ARG A 35 -8.77 4.09 -20.33
N PRO A 36 -7.72 3.30 -20.63
CA PRO A 36 -8.00 1.91 -20.87
C PRO A 36 -8.87 1.48 -19.70
N GLU A 37 -9.98 0.79 -19.96
CA GLU A 37 -10.61 0.03 -18.90
C GLU A 37 -9.50 -0.89 -18.39
N ILE A 38 -8.81 -0.43 -17.36
CA ILE A 38 -8.11 -1.29 -16.45
C ILE A 38 -9.29 -1.99 -15.80
N LEU A 39 -9.79 -3.01 -16.50
CA LEU A 39 -10.36 -4.19 -15.91
C LEU A 39 -9.30 -4.62 -14.91
N SER A 40 -9.38 -4.02 -13.74
CA SER A 40 -8.80 -4.48 -12.50
C SER A 40 -9.48 -5.82 -12.25
N ARG A 41 -9.08 -6.84 -13.03
CA ARG A 41 -9.38 -8.25 -12.77
C ARG A 41 -8.63 -8.75 -11.53
N TYR A 42 -8.02 -7.86 -10.78
CA TYR A 42 -7.57 -8.10 -9.44
C TYR A 42 -8.54 -7.37 -8.52
N PRO A 43 -9.57 -8.04 -7.96
CA PRO A 43 -10.19 -7.49 -6.77
C PRO A 43 -9.04 -7.19 -5.81
N CYS A 44 -8.93 -5.93 -5.40
CA CYS A 44 -8.18 -5.45 -4.25
C CYS A 44 -7.28 -6.54 -3.66
N LEU A 45 -5.97 -6.54 -4.01
CA LEU A 45 -4.98 -7.41 -3.36
C LEU A 45 -5.32 -7.48 -1.88
N PRO A 46 -5.55 -8.68 -1.32
CA PRO A 46 -6.08 -8.81 0.02
C PRO A 46 -5.20 -7.96 0.92
N LYS A 47 -5.80 -7.00 1.65
CA LYS A 47 -5.07 -6.24 2.66
C LYS A 47 -4.30 -7.28 3.45
N ILE A 48 -2.97 -7.25 3.36
CA ILE A 48 -2.11 -8.12 4.16
C ILE A 48 -2.25 -7.61 5.59
N ARG A 49 -3.38 -7.95 6.22
CA ARG A 49 -3.42 -8.12 7.66
C ARG A 49 -2.53 -9.31 7.87
N VAL A 50 -1.32 -9.05 8.34
CA VAL A 50 -0.40 -10.09 8.77
C VAL A 50 -1.14 -10.92 9.80
N ASP A 51 -1.70 -12.04 9.37
CA ASP A 51 -2.31 -13.02 10.25
C ASP A 51 -1.20 -13.61 11.10
N LYS A 52 -1.07 -13.11 12.32
CA LYS A 52 -0.13 -13.62 13.32
C LYS A 52 -0.60 -14.99 13.80
N LYS A 53 -0.37 -16.05 13.01
CA LYS A 53 -0.64 -17.45 13.38
C LYS A 53 0.32 -18.37 12.61
N LYS A 54 1.14 -19.26 13.19
CA LYS A 54 1.43 -19.67 14.58
C LYS A 54 2.79 -20.37 14.65
N LEU A 55 3.51 -20.23 15.77
CA LEU A 55 4.30 -21.32 16.36
C LEU A 55 4.20 -21.17 17.89
N GLY A 56 3.45 -22.06 18.54
CA GLY A 56 3.06 -21.92 19.95
C GLY A 56 1.88 -20.96 20.15
N ASP A 57 1.00 -21.27 21.10
CA ASP A 57 -0.26 -20.57 21.34
C ASP A 57 -0.10 -19.03 21.34
N PRO A 58 -0.98 -18.27 20.65
CA PRO A 58 -0.88 -16.81 20.67
C PRO A 58 -1.04 -16.33 22.12
N PRO A 59 -0.14 -15.46 22.63
CA PRO A 59 -0.30 -14.93 23.98
C PRO A 59 -1.64 -14.21 24.04
N LYS A 60 -2.49 -14.59 24.99
CA LYS A 60 -3.80 -13.96 25.21
C LYS A 60 -3.60 -12.45 25.32
N THR A 61 -4.05 -11.71 24.31
CA THR A 61 -4.00 -10.25 24.29
C THR A 61 -5.10 -9.74 25.22
N TYR A 62 -4.71 -9.33 26.42
CA TYR A 62 -5.60 -8.64 27.33
C TYR A 62 -5.34 -7.13 27.20
N PRO A 63 -6.39 -6.30 27.08
CA PRO A 63 -6.21 -4.86 27.09
C PRO A 63 -5.51 -4.45 28.38
N MET A 64 -4.50 -3.57 28.27
CA MET A 64 -3.81 -2.97 29.41
C MET A 64 -3.10 -3.95 30.35
N LYS A 65 -2.75 -5.17 29.90
CA LYS A 65 -2.11 -6.20 30.74
C LYS A 65 -0.78 -5.77 31.35
N THR A 66 0.03 -5.05 30.57
CA THR A 66 1.42 -4.73 30.94
C THR A 66 1.49 -3.51 31.85
N MET A 67 0.71 -2.46 31.56
CA MET A 67 0.83 -1.14 32.20
C MET A 67 -0.42 -0.70 32.97
N GLY A 68 -1.49 -1.50 32.98
CA GLY A 68 -2.78 -1.12 33.58
C GLY A 68 -3.46 0.04 32.86
N PRO A 69 -4.71 0.36 33.22
CA PRO A 69 -5.33 1.61 32.80
C PRO A 69 -4.55 2.81 33.37
N PRO A 70 -4.48 3.94 32.63
CA PRO A 70 -3.87 5.16 33.13
C PRO A 70 -4.57 5.62 34.41
N SER A 71 -3.81 6.14 35.37
CA SER A 71 -4.34 6.45 36.71
C SER A 71 -5.45 7.50 36.69
N LYS A 72 -5.41 8.45 35.75
CA LYS A 72 -6.46 9.45 35.44
C LYS A 72 -6.25 9.97 34.01
N ASP A 73 -7.32 10.10 33.21
CA ASP A 73 -7.28 11.00 32.05
C ASP A 73 -7.24 12.43 32.59
N ARG A 74 -6.25 13.22 32.18
CA ARG A 74 -6.02 14.59 32.71
C ARG A 74 -7.20 15.55 32.53
N LEU A 75 -8.17 15.19 31.68
CA LEU A 75 -9.35 16.00 31.36
C LEU A 75 -10.66 15.44 31.91
N SER A 76 -10.66 14.26 32.54
CA SER A 76 -11.89 13.69 33.12
C SER A 76 -12.13 14.24 34.54
N PRO A 77 -13.35 14.73 34.87
CA PRO A 77 -13.69 15.13 36.24
C PRO A 77 -13.49 13.97 37.23
N VAL A 78 -13.10 14.28 38.47
CA VAL A 78 -12.95 13.28 39.54
C VAL A 78 -14.33 12.76 39.95
N VAL A 79 -14.81 11.70 39.29
CA VAL A 79 -16.02 11.00 39.70
C VAL A 79 -15.66 10.05 40.84
N HIS A 80 -16.11 10.38 42.05
CA HIS A 80 -16.12 9.42 43.15
C HIS A 80 -17.18 8.36 42.84
N PRO A 81 -16.91 7.06 43.05
CA PRO A 81 -17.93 6.05 42.82
C PRO A 81 -19.12 6.35 43.73
N ASP A 82 -20.30 6.57 43.14
CA ASP A 82 -21.53 6.79 43.89
C ASP A 82 -21.73 5.67 44.90
N LYS A 83 -22.25 6.02 46.09
CA LYS A 83 -22.64 5.08 47.16
C LYS A 83 -23.72 4.07 46.73
N HIS A 84 -24.04 3.96 45.45
CA HIS A 84 -24.94 2.95 44.90
C HIS A 84 -24.24 1.97 43.94
N SER A 85 -22.95 2.17 43.66
CA SER A 85 -22.10 1.27 42.87
C SER A 85 -21.49 0.15 43.72
N TYR A 86 -22.20 -0.36 44.72
CA TYR A 86 -21.79 -1.57 45.42
C TYR A 86 -22.13 -2.81 44.58
N MET A 87 -21.23 -3.80 44.57
CA MET A 87 -21.48 -5.07 43.88
C MET A 87 -22.79 -5.69 44.37
N LYS A 88 -23.78 -5.84 43.48
CA LYS A 88 -25.02 -6.56 43.78
C LYS A 88 -24.71 -8.02 44.12
N LYS A 89 -25.46 -8.61 45.07
CA LYS A 89 -25.39 -10.06 45.38
C LYS A 89 -25.55 -10.83 44.07
N GLN A 90 -24.65 -11.78 43.80
CA GLN A 90 -24.61 -12.63 42.59
C GLN A 90 -24.14 -11.98 41.28
N SER A 91 -23.65 -10.74 41.27
CA SER A 91 -23.11 -10.07 40.06
C SER A 91 -21.98 -10.81 39.33
N LYS A 92 -21.24 -11.70 40.02
CA LYS A 92 -20.16 -12.52 39.45
C LYS A 92 -20.54 -13.98 39.19
N LYS A 93 -21.78 -14.40 39.51
CA LYS A 93 -22.21 -15.78 39.21
C LYS A 93 -22.46 -15.89 37.71
N PRO A 94 -21.83 -16.83 37.00
CA PRO A 94 -22.09 -17.01 35.58
C PRO A 94 -23.55 -17.41 35.39
N TYR A 95 -24.25 -16.71 34.51
CA TYR A 95 -25.61 -17.08 34.14
C TYR A 95 -25.58 -18.40 33.39
N VAL A 96 -26.10 -19.46 34.00
CA VAL A 96 -26.29 -20.75 33.35
C VAL A 96 -27.70 -20.74 32.78
N LYS A 97 -27.82 -20.52 31.47
CA LYS A 97 -29.09 -20.61 30.77
C LYS A 97 -29.54 -22.07 30.85
N LEU A 98 -30.67 -22.35 31.50
CA LEU A 98 -31.26 -23.68 31.43
C LEU A 98 -31.70 -23.91 29.98
N VAL A 99 -31.02 -24.82 29.31
CA VAL A 99 -31.40 -25.32 28.00
C VAL A 99 -32.17 -26.60 28.25
N ASN A 100 -33.45 -26.64 27.86
CA ASN A 100 -34.20 -27.88 27.82
C ASN A 100 -33.67 -28.66 26.61
N TYR A 101 -32.75 -29.58 26.85
CA TYR A 101 -32.21 -30.43 25.79
C TYR A 101 -33.32 -31.33 25.27
N THR A 102 -33.60 -31.23 23.97
CA THR A 102 -34.46 -32.22 23.32
C THR A 102 -33.67 -33.52 23.17
N VAL A 103 -34.34 -34.67 23.11
CA VAL A 103 -33.69 -35.99 22.96
C VAL A 103 -32.72 -36.01 21.77
N GLN A 104 -33.03 -35.26 20.71
CA GLN A 104 -32.20 -35.12 19.51
C GLN A 104 -30.89 -34.35 19.75
N ASP A 105 -30.83 -33.46 20.74
CA ASP A 105 -29.61 -32.73 21.09
C ASP A 105 -28.65 -33.60 21.90
N CYS A 106 -29.19 -34.47 22.75
CA CYS A 106 -28.43 -35.49 23.49
C CYS A 106 -27.80 -36.53 22.54
N LEU A 107 -28.55 -36.98 21.52
CA LEU A 107 -28.05 -37.91 20.51
C LEU A 107 -26.91 -37.28 19.68
N ARG A 108 -27.08 -36.03 19.23
CA ARG A 108 -26.03 -35.29 18.52
C ARG A 108 -24.77 -35.06 19.37
N ALA A 109 -24.91 -34.88 20.69
CA ALA A 109 -23.77 -34.78 21.60
C ALA A 109 -23.04 -36.13 21.75
N GLN A 110 -23.76 -37.25 21.81
CA GLN A 110 -23.17 -38.58 21.84
C GLN A 110 -22.44 -38.93 20.54
N GLU A 111 -23.00 -38.57 19.39
CA GLU A 111 -22.36 -38.75 18.09
C GLU A 111 -21.05 -37.96 17.97
N LYS A 112 -21.03 -36.70 18.45
CA LYS A 112 -19.79 -35.90 18.52
C LYS A 112 -18.75 -36.54 19.42
N HIS A 113 -19.14 -37.03 20.60
CA HIS A 113 -18.22 -37.73 21.49
C HIS A 113 -17.67 -39.02 20.86
N ARG A 114 -18.49 -39.77 20.11
CA ARG A 114 -18.06 -40.95 19.36
C ARG A 114 -17.10 -40.59 18.23
N ALA A 115 -17.34 -39.51 17.50
CA ALA A 115 -16.46 -39.03 16.44
C ALA A 115 -15.11 -38.52 16.99
N GLU A 116 -15.12 -37.81 18.12
CA GLU A 116 -13.89 -37.38 18.81
C GLU A 116 -13.09 -38.55 19.41
N ALA A 117 -13.79 -39.60 19.86
CA ALA A 117 -13.16 -40.84 20.30
C ALA A 117 -12.57 -41.63 19.12
N ALA A 118 -13.23 -41.67 17.97
CA ALA A 118 -12.74 -42.30 16.75
C ALA A 118 -11.47 -41.60 16.22
N LEU A 119 -11.44 -40.26 16.23
CA LEU A 119 -10.25 -39.48 15.86
C LEU A 119 -9.06 -39.67 16.83
N LYS A 120 -9.32 -40.09 18.07
CA LYS A 120 -8.28 -40.46 19.04
C LYS A 120 -7.82 -41.92 18.92
N ALA A 121 -8.55 -42.77 18.19
CA ALA A 121 -8.28 -44.20 18.08
C ALA A 121 -7.31 -44.56 16.94
N GLU A 122 -7.06 -43.68 15.97
CA GLU A 122 -6.12 -43.94 14.85
C GLU A 122 -4.63 -43.76 15.20
N SER A 123 -4.29 -43.30 16.40
CA SER A 123 -2.91 -43.34 16.91
C SER A 123 -2.70 -44.56 17.82
N ALA A 124 -2.49 -45.72 17.20
CA ALA A 124 -2.09 -46.93 17.90
C ALA A 124 -0.63 -46.79 18.40
N ASP A 125 -0.48 -46.62 19.71
CA ASP A 125 0.56 -47.27 20.53
C ASP A 125 0.40 -46.86 21.99
N ARG A 126 -0.63 -47.42 22.65
CA ARG A 126 -0.66 -47.53 24.12
C ARG A 126 -1.26 -48.87 24.53
N LYS A 127 -0.51 -49.61 25.33
CA LYS A 127 -0.92 -50.86 26.00
C LYS A 127 -2.28 -50.67 26.72
N PRO A 128 -3.14 -51.70 26.77
CA PRO A 128 -4.41 -51.58 27.45
C PRO A 128 -4.16 -51.38 28.95
N THR A 129 -4.66 -50.27 29.49
CA THR A 129 -4.82 -50.13 30.93
C THR A 129 -6.22 -50.63 31.24
N GLU A 130 -6.31 -51.87 31.69
CA GLU A 130 -7.50 -52.38 32.33
C GLU A 130 -7.77 -51.54 33.58
N ASN A 131 -8.83 -50.74 33.53
CA ASN A 131 -9.38 -50.12 34.71
C ASN A 131 -10.13 -51.19 35.51
N ILE A 132 -9.41 -51.94 36.33
CA ILE A 132 -9.99 -52.61 37.50
C ILE A 132 -9.67 -51.70 38.70
N MET A 133 -10.54 -50.74 38.96
CA MET A 133 -10.61 -50.08 40.26
C MET A 133 -12.00 -50.31 40.84
N ALA A 134 -12.24 -51.57 41.22
CA ALA A 134 -13.14 -51.89 42.31
C ALA A 134 -12.25 -52.24 43.53
N ASP A 135 -12.43 -51.47 44.60
CA ASP A 135 -12.08 -51.77 45.99
C ASP A 135 -10.67 -52.29 46.32
N ILE A 136 -9.72 -51.38 46.61
CA ILE A 136 -8.53 -51.69 47.41
C ILE A 136 -8.36 -50.63 48.51
N PRO A 137 -8.34 -50.99 49.81
CA PRO A 137 -8.25 -50.03 50.91
C PRO A 137 -6.87 -49.37 50.98
N GLN A 138 -6.86 -48.05 51.20
CA GLN A 138 -5.71 -47.13 51.19
C GLN A 138 -4.58 -47.41 52.21
N LYS A 139 -4.59 -48.51 52.97
CA LYS A 139 -3.57 -48.82 54.00
C LYS A 139 -2.31 -49.54 53.50
N CYS A 140 -2.19 -49.83 52.19
CA CYS A 140 -1.04 -50.56 51.63
C CYS A 140 -0.22 -49.79 50.58
N LEU A 141 -0.24 -48.44 50.56
CA LEU A 141 0.72 -47.67 49.76
C LEU A 141 2.06 -47.57 50.52
N LYS A 142 2.84 -48.67 50.54
CA LYS A 142 4.26 -48.57 50.87
C LYS A 142 4.90 -47.64 49.84
N ARG A 143 5.42 -46.51 50.30
CA ARG A 143 6.19 -45.56 49.48
C ARG A 143 7.33 -46.34 48.83
N VAL A 144 7.18 -46.71 47.57
CA VAL A 144 8.27 -47.29 46.78
C VAL A 144 9.35 -46.21 46.74
N ARG A 145 10.42 -46.39 47.51
CA ARG A 145 11.65 -45.63 47.27
C ARG A 145 12.01 -45.97 45.84
N ASN A 146 12.02 -44.98 44.95
CA ASN A 146 12.46 -45.20 43.60
C ASN A 146 13.90 -45.74 43.70
N ASN A 147 14.09 -47.04 43.49
CA ASN A 147 15.40 -47.69 43.45
C ASN A 147 16.08 -47.31 42.13
N VAL A 148 16.30 -46.01 41.92
CA VAL A 148 17.02 -45.50 40.76
C VAL A 148 18.47 -45.86 40.98
N ASN A 149 19.02 -46.73 40.16
CA ASN A 149 20.44 -47.00 40.23
C ASN A 149 21.21 -45.76 39.73
N TRP A 150 21.72 -44.97 40.67
CA TRP A 150 22.45 -43.74 40.37
C TRP A 150 23.75 -44.00 39.60
N VAL A 151 24.37 -45.17 39.74
CA VAL A 151 25.58 -45.53 39.00
C VAL A 151 25.28 -45.69 37.52
N THR A 152 24.23 -46.44 37.18
CA THR A 152 23.84 -46.61 35.77
C THR A 152 23.30 -45.32 35.17
N ARG A 153 22.54 -44.52 35.93
CA ARG A 153 22.06 -43.22 35.48
C ARG A 153 23.20 -42.22 35.23
N ASN A 154 24.20 -42.18 36.11
CA ASN A 154 25.37 -41.32 35.94
C ASN A 154 26.22 -41.78 34.75
N ALA A 155 26.40 -43.09 34.56
CA ALA A 155 27.11 -43.65 33.42
C ALA A 155 26.40 -43.30 32.09
N ILE A 156 25.08 -43.53 32.00
CA ILE A 156 24.28 -43.15 30.83
C ILE A 156 24.39 -41.66 30.59
N SER A 157 24.20 -40.82 31.61
CA SER A 157 24.30 -39.37 31.48
C SER A 157 25.68 -38.88 31.04
N ALA A 158 26.76 -39.59 31.37
CA ALA A 158 28.10 -39.25 30.93
C ALA A 158 28.36 -39.68 29.49
N ILE A 159 27.85 -40.85 29.09
CA ILE A 159 27.98 -41.40 27.73
C ILE A 159 27.14 -40.60 26.73
N THR A 160 25.91 -40.22 27.10
CA THR A 160 24.99 -39.48 26.22
C THR A 160 25.19 -37.97 26.25
N ALA A 161 26.08 -37.45 27.09
CA ALA A 161 26.35 -36.02 27.14
C ALA A 161 27.11 -35.57 25.90
N GLU A 162 26.66 -34.49 25.28
CA GLU A 162 27.39 -33.84 24.19
C GLU A 162 28.77 -33.37 24.70
N PRO A 163 29.85 -33.57 23.92
CA PRO A 163 31.17 -33.08 24.29
C PRO A 163 31.11 -31.55 24.47
N GLY A 164 31.58 -31.08 25.62
CA GLY A 164 31.50 -29.66 25.98
C GLY A 164 30.22 -29.25 26.73
N PHE A 165 29.28 -30.15 27.04
CA PHE A 165 28.09 -29.84 27.85
C PHE A 165 28.43 -29.24 29.24
N ARG A 166 29.57 -29.63 29.82
CA ARG A 166 30.08 -29.07 31.09
C ARG A 166 30.87 -27.78 30.91
N TYR A 167 31.31 -27.49 29.69
CA TYR A 167 31.96 -26.22 29.40
C TYR A 167 30.87 -25.15 29.28
N PRO A 168 31.01 -23.99 29.95
CA PRO A 168 30.06 -22.91 29.74
C PRO A 168 30.04 -22.58 28.24
N SER A 169 28.88 -22.76 27.61
CA SER A 169 28.63 -22.39 26.21
C SER A 169 29.30 -21.04 25.94
N GLY A 170 29.97 -20.86 24.80
CA GLY A 170 30.71 -19.62 24.49
C GLY A 170 29.88 -18.33 24.59
N SER A 171 28.54 -18.45 24.65
CA SER A 171 27.56 -17.40 24.95
C SER A 171 27.55 -16.95 26.43
N ARG A 172 28.10 -17.74 27.35
CA ARG A 172 28.14 -17.54 28.80
C ARG A 172 29.54 -17.18 29.28
N ARG A 173 30.12 -16.15 28.68
CA ARG A 173 31.37 -15.56 29.20
C ARG A 173 31.07 -14.89 30.54
N GLN A 174 31.77 -15.33 31.57
CA GLN A 174 31.54 -14.95 32.96
C GLN A 174 32.87 -14.57 33.59
N ILE A 175 32.86 -13.48 34.36
CA ILE A 175 33.97 -13.09 35.23
C ILE A 175 33.65 -13.53 36.66
N VAL A 176 34.67 -13.99 37.38
CA VAL A 176 34.57 -14.38 38.78
C VAL A 176 35.42 -13.42 39.58
N ASP A 177 34.78 -12.64 40.46
CA ASP A 177 35.46 -11.54 41.16
C ASP A 177 35.85 -11.94 42.60
N THR A 178 34.99 -12.70 43.29
CA THR A 178 35.19 -13.03 44.70
C THR A 178 35.85 -14.40 44.92
N ARG A 179 36.58 -14.55 46.04
CA ARG A 179 37.15 -15.83 46.50
C ARG A 179 36.10 -16.93 46.73
N LYS A 180 34.83 -16.54 46.90
CA LYS A 180 33.69 -17.45 47.05
C LYS A 180 33.09 -17.90 45.71
N GLY A 181 33.55 -17.32 44.60
CA GLY A 181 33.15 -17.71 43.26
C GLY A 181 31.93 -16.97 42.73
N ASP A 182 31.66 -15.73 43.15
CA ASP A 182 30.55 -14.94 42.60
C ASP A 182 30.81 -14.64 41.12
N LYS A 183 29.87 -15.06 40.26
CA LYS A 183 30.02 -15.01 38.81
C LYS A 183 29.12 -13.94 38.20
N TYR A 184 29.71 -13.01 37.46
CA TYR A 184 29.01 -12.00 36.69
C TYR A 184 29.08 -12.33 35.20
N ARG A 185 27.96 -12.28 34.49
CA ARG A 185 27.94 -12.45 33.04
C ARG A 185 28.44 -11.17 32.38
N LEU A 186 29.40 -11.29 31.45
CA LEU A 186 29.92 -10.13 30.71
C LEU A 186 28.85 -9.51 29.80
N ILE A 187 28.01 -10.37 29.22
CA ILE A 187 26.83 -10.00 28.44
C ILE A 187 25.62 -10.60 29.14
N SER A 188 24.77 -9.74 29.71
CA SER A 188 23.44 -10.14 30.18
C SER A 188 22.37 -9.60 29.24
N GLU A 189 21.15 -10.15 29.32
CA GLU A 189 20.02 -9.74 28.47
C GLU A 189 19.63 -8.26 28.64
N ARG A 190 20.01 -7.64 29.78
CA ARG A 190 19.61 -6.29 30.17
C ARG A 190 20.79 -5.31 30.28
N THR A 191 21.97 -5.80 30.62
CA THR A 191 23.16 -4.98 30.91
C THR A 191 24.40 -5.61 30.29
N THR A 192 25.16 -4.79 29.57
CA THR A 192 26.48 -5.15 29.06
C THR A 192 27.53 -4.60 30.04
N SER A 193 28.49 -5.43 30.45
CA SER A 193 29.54 -5.03 31.39
C SER A 193 30.53 -4.01 30.81
N GLY A 194 30.45 -3.68 29.52
CA GLY A 194 31.38 -2.80 28.81
C GLY A 194 32.77 -3.42 28.54
N LEU A 195 33.04 -4.60 29.12
CA LEU A 195 34.32 -5.30 29.02
C LEU A 195 34.52 -6.03 27.68
N GLU A 196 33.46 -6.20 26.89
CA GLU A 196 33.55 -6.82 25.55
C GLU A 196 33.12 -5.85 24.44
N PRO A 197 33.84 -5.82 23.30
CA PRO A 197 33.51 -4.96 22.16
C PRO A 197 32.32 -5.52 21.37
N ILE A 198 31.10 -5.24 21.83
CA ILE A 198 29.86 -5.76 21.22
C ILE A 198 29.52 -5.07 19.90
N TYR A 199 29.78 -3.76 19.82
CA TYR A 199 29.38 -2.95 18.67
C TYR A 199 30.32 -3.07 17.47
N VAL A 200 31.57 -3.49 17.70
CA VAL A 200 32.58 -3.69 16.64
C VAL A 200 32.18 -4.82 15.71
N TYR A 201 31.66 -5.92 16.26
CA TYR A 201 31.21 -7.09 15.49
C TYR A 201 29.72 -7.05 15.14
N ARG A 202 29.08 -5.88 15.25
CA ARG A 202 27.67 -5.75 14.89
C ARG A 202 27.49 -6.04 13.40
N LYS A 203 26.50 -6.88 13.07
CA LYS A 203 26.12 -7.13 11.68
C LYS A 203 25.79 -5.81 10.97
N GLY A 204 26.54 -5.50 9.92
CA GLY A 204 26.35 -4.26 9.14
C GLY A 204 27.16 -3.06 9.65
N ALA A 205 28.07 -3.23 10.62
CA ALA A 205 29.07 -2.20 10.91
C ALA A 205 29.83 -1.83 9.62
N GLY A 206 30.01 -0.53 9.37
CA GLY A 206 30.64 -0.01 8.15
C GLY A 206 29.78 -0.08 6.88
N LYS A 207 28.58 -0.68 6.91
CA LYS A 207 27.67 -0.70 5.76
C LYS A 207 26.63 0.40 5.86
N VAL A 208 26.29 1.01 4.72
CA VAL A 208 25.20 1.99 4.66
C VAL A 208 23.87 1.30 4.97
N PRO A 209 23.09 1.80 5.94
CA PRO A 209 21.77 1.27 6.24
C PRO A 209 20.83 1.31 5.03
N ALA A 210 20.02 0.26 4.87
CA ALA A 210 19.10 0.12 3.73
C ALA A 210 18.10 1.28 3.59
N TYR A 211 17.70 1.92 4.70
CA TYR A 211 16.77 3.05 4.65
C TYR A 211 17.38 4.29 3.98
N ILE A 212 18.69 4.52 4.12
CA ILE A 212 19.38 5.65 3.49
C ILE A 212 19.39 5.46 1.97
N ILE A 213 19.68 4.24 1.51
CA ILE A 213 19.66 3.89 0.09
C ILE A 213 18.26 4.13 -0.50
N LYS A 214 17.21 3.68 0.20
CA LYS A 214 15.81 3.91 -0.20
C LYS A 214 15.50 5.40 -0.27
N ARG A 215 15.93 6.18 0.73
CA ARG A 215 15.71 7.64 0.78
C ARG A 215 16.38 8.35 -0.39
N ASN A 216 17.62 7.99 -0.73
CA ASN A 216 18.33 8.60 -1.85
C ASN A 216 17.65 8.30 -3.19
N LYS A 217 17.13 7.08 -3.38
CA LYS A 217 16.34 6.74 -4.57
C LYS A 217 15.08 7.60 -4.68
N MET A 218 14.30 7.70 -3.60
CA MET A 218 13.10 8.55 -3.58
C MET A 218 13.43 10.01 -3.88
N ILE A 219 14.47 10.57 -3.29
CA ILE A 219 14.90 11.96 -3.56
C ILE A 219 15.23 12.14 -5.05
N LYS A 220 15.97 11.19 -5.64
CA LYS A 220 16.35 11.24 -7.05
C LYS A 220 15.13 11.18 -7.97
N GLU A 221 14.20 10.26 -7.73
CA GLU A 221 12.93 10.16 -8.46
C GLU A 221 12.12 11.45 -8.35
N THR A 222 12.08 12.06 -7.16
CA THR A 222 11.36 13.32 -6.94
C THR A 222 11.99 14.48 -7.72
N GLN A 223 13.33 14.55 -7.76
CA GLN A 223 14.06 15.54 -8.54
C GLN A 223 13.80 15.38 -10.04
N GLU A 224 13.85 14.15 -10.56
CA GLU A 224 13.58 13.86 -11.97
C GLU A 224 12.16 14.27 -12.38
N LEU A 225 11.16 14.02 -11.51
CA LEU A 225 9.78 14.46 -11.74
C LEU A 225 9.66 15.99 -11.76
N LEU A 226 10.33 16.68 -10.82
CA LEU A 226 10.34 18.14 -10.79
C LEU A 226 10.95 18.72 -12.06
N THR A 227 12.10 18.19 -12.50
CA THR A 227 12.77 18.66 -13.72
C THR A 227 11.91 18.45 -14.96
N LYS A 228 11.21 17.31 -15.07
CA LYS A 228 10.28 17.05 -16.18
C LYS A 228 9.13 18.04 -16.17
N TYR A 229 8.53 18.28 -15.01
CA TYR A 229 7.44 19.24 -14.86
C TYR A 229 7.86 20.66 -15.26
N ILE A 230 9.05 21.11 -14.83
CA ILE A 230 9.57 22.43 -15.19
C ILE A 230 9.78 22.52 -16.70
N ASN A 231 10.43 21.52 -17.30
CA ASN A 231 10.64 21.49 -18.75
C ASN A 231 9.31 21.50 -19.52
N GLU A 232 8.32 20.72 -19.10
CA GLU A 232 6.98 20.73 -19.71
C GLU A 232 6.32 22.11 -19.59
N LYS A 233 6.49 22.79 -18.46
CA LYS A 233 5.95 24.14 -18.26
C LYS A 233 6.67 25.19 -19.10
N GLU A 234 7.98 25.08 -19.27
CA GLU A 234 8.75 25.94 -20.16
C GLU A 234 8.33 25.72 -21.62
N LEU A 235 8.15 24.46 -22.05
CA LEU A 235 7.62 24.16 -23.38
C LEU A 235 6.21 24.73 -23.57
N GLN A 236 5.32 24.59 -22.59
CA GLN A 236 3.99 25.22 -22.65
C GLN A 236 4.04 26.75 -22.70
N ALA A 237 5.06 27.37 -22.11
CA ALA A 237 5.25 28.82 -22.18
C ALA A 237 5.75 29.28 -23.56
N THR A 238 6.32 28.39 -24.37
CA THR A 238 6.69 28.69 -25.77
C THR A 238 5.51 28.62 -26.75
N ASP A 239 4.38 28.06 -26.33
CA ASP A 239 3.17 28.01 -27.15
C ASP A 239 2.59 29.42 -27.29
N TYR A 240 2.21 29.81 -28.52
CA TYR A 240 1.66 31.14 -28.77
C TYR A 240 0.14 31.09 -28.91
N LEU A 241 -0.51 32.16 -28.47
CA LEU A 241 -1.96 32.35 -28.61
C LEU A 241 -2.29 32.79 -30.03
N LEU A 242 -3.26 32.13 -30.68
CA LEU A 242 -3.79 32.58 -31.96
C LEU A 242 -4.44 33.96 -31.81
N THR A 243 -4.07 34.88 -32.70
CA THR A 243 -4.78 36.15 -32.82
C THR A 243 -6.17 35.93 -33.41
N ASP A 244 -7.11 36.83 -33.12
CA ASP A 244 -8.49 36.75 -33.62
C ASP A 244 -8.56 36.65 -35.15
N LYS A 245 -7.68 37.38 -35.85
CA LYS A 245 -7.58 37.35 -37.31
C LYS A 245 -7.17 35.97 -37.82
N GLN A 246 -6.15 35.36 -37.22
CA GLN A 246 -5.69 34.01 -37.57
C GLN A 246 -6.75 32.96 -37.26
N ARG A 247 -7.53 33.14 -36.18
CA ARG A 247 -8.66 32.26 -35.85
C ARG A 247 -9.77 32.37 -36.89
N GLU A 248 -10.12 33.57 -37.33
CA GLU A 248 -11.09 33.77 -38.39
C GLU A 248 -10.63 33.16 -39.71
N GLU A 249 -9.36 33.37 -40.08
CA GLU A 249 -8.75 32.75 -41.26
C GLU A 249 -8.83 31.21 -41.19
N LEU A 250 -8.47 30.62 -40.05
CA LEU A 250 -8.58 29.18 -39.81
C LEU A 250 -10.03 28.68 -39.97
N LEU A 251 -11.00 29.36 -39.36
CA LEU A 251 -12.42 29.01 -39.48
C LEU A 251 -12.91 29.09 -40.92
N THR A 252 -12.52 30.14 -41.65
CA THR A 252 -12.89 30.28 -43.07
C THR A 252 -12.29 29.16 -43.91
N GLY A 253 -11.04 28.76 -43.65
CA GLY A 253 -10.39 27.63 -44.29
C GLY A 253 -11.11 26.30 -44.03
N LEU A 254 -11.46 26.03 -42.77
CA LEU A 254 -12.19 24.82 -42.37
C LEU A 254 -13.60 24.76 -43.01
N LYS A 255 -14.34 25.86 -43.00
CA LYS A 255 -15.67 25.94 -43.64
C LYS A 255 -15.58 25.77 -45.15
N ALA A 256 -14.58 26.38 -45.79
CA ALA A 256 -14.33 26.18 -47.22
C ALA A 256 -13.95 24.74 -47.57
N ALA A 257 -13.17 24.05 -46.73
CA ALA A 257 -12.87 22.64 -46.88
C ALA A 257 -14.14 21.78 -46.73
N TRP A 258 -14.95 22.06 -45.71
CA TRP A 258 -16.23 21.38 -45.49
C TRP A 258 -17.15 21.51 -46.70
N ASP A 259 -17.31 22.72 -47.26
CA ASP A 259 -18.09 22.95 -48.47
C ASP A 259 -17.58 22.13 -49.67
N ARG A 260 -16.25 22.02 -49.84
CA ARG A 260 -15.66 21.21 -50.92
C ARG A 260 -16.00 19.74 -50.77
N TYR A 261 -15.91 19.17 -49.56
CA TYR A 261 -16.28 17.78 -49.31
C TYR A 261 -17.79 17.55 -49.39
N ASN A 262 -18.59 18.51 -48.91
CA ASN A 262 -20.03 18.43 -48.93
C ASN A 262 -20.58 18.46 -50.37
N ARG A 263 -20.03 19.31 -51.25
CA ARG A 263 -20.37 19.29 -52.69
C ARG A 263 -20.08 17.94 -53.34
N LYS A 264 -18.96 17.30 -52.99
CA LYS A 264 -18.63 15.94 -53.49
C LYS A 264 -19.60 14.90 -52.95
N TYR A 265 -19.99 15.01 -51.68
CA TYR A 265 -20.95 14.11 -51.05
C TYR A 265 -22.35 14.24 -51.67
N LEU A 266 -22.83 15.47 -51.87
CA LEU A 266 -24.12 15.76 -52.52
C LEU A 266 -24.13 15.37 -54.00
N GLY A 267 -22.98 15.41 -54.68
CA GLY A 267 -22.83 14.96 -56.07
C GLY A 267 -22.80 13.44 -56.26
N LEU A 268 -22.85 12.65 -55.18
CA LEU A 268 -22.95 11.19 -55.30
C LEU A 268 -24.32 10.78 -55.85
N ALA A 269 -24.34 9.76 -56.70
CA ALA A 269 -25.59 9.18 -57.18
C ALA A 269 -26.40 8.60 -56.01
N SER A 270 -27.73 8.70 -56.05
CA SER A 270 -28.62 8.16 -55.00
C SER A 270 -28.46 6.64 -54.84
N ILE A 271 -28.20 5.93 -55.94
CA ILE A 271 -28.00 4.47 -55.96
C ILE A 271 -26.50 4.17 -55.96
N ASN A 272 -25.92 3.94 -54.78
CA ASN A 272 -24.52 3.56 -54.61
C ASN A 272 -24.40 2.09 -54.17
N ASP A 273 -24.84 1.15 -55.01
CA ASP A 273 -24.81 -0.28 -54.66
C ASP A 273 -23.44 -0.93 -54.80
N THR A 274 -22.52 -0.30 -55.53
CA THR A 274 -21.15 -0.82 -55.67
C THR A 274 -20.35 -0.67 -54.38
N LEU A 275 -19.53 -1.68 -54.05
CA LEU A 275 -18.67 -1.67 -52.86
C LEU A 275 -17.74 -0.43 -52.82
N LYS A 276 -17.21 -0.03 -53.97
CA LYS A 276 -16.37 1.18 -54.10
C LYS A 276 -17.17 2.46 -53.83
N GLY A 277 -18.41 2.55 -54.30
CA GLY A 277 -19.30 3.68 -54.03
C GLY A 277 -19.63 3.81 -52.54
N LYS A 278 -19.94 2.69 -51.86
CA LYS A 278 -20.17 2.65 -50.41
C LYS A 278 -18.95 3.07 -49.60
N ALA A 279 -17.76 2.56 -49.97
CA ALA A 279 -16.51 2.90 -49.30
C ALA A 279 -16.16 4.39 -49.48
N TYR A 280 -16.33 4.94 -50.69
CA TYR A 280 -16.07 6.36 -50.95
C TYR A 280 -17.05 7.27 -50.21
N LYS A 281 -18.35 6.91 -50.15
CA LYS A 281 -19.34 7.61 -49.34
C LYS A 281 -18.94 7.65 -47.86
N ALA A 282 -18.60 6.50 -47.28
CA ALA A 282 -18.16 6.42 -45.89
C ALA A 282 -16.88 7.23 -45.61
N TYR A 283 -15.96 7.32 -46.58
CA TYR A 283 -14.79 8.19 -46.47
C TYR A 283 -15.20 9.67 -46.41
N LEU A 284 -16.11 10.13 -47.27
CA LEU A 284 -16.60 11.51 -47.26
C LEU A 284 -17.34 11.85 -45.96
N GLU A 285 -18.17 10.94 -45.45
CA GLU A 285 -18.86 11.12 -44.16
C GLU A 285 -17.86 11.30 -43.02
N ARG A 286 -16.82 10.46 -42.93
CA ARG A 286 -15.77 10.61 -41.91
C ARG A 286 -15.02 11.94 -42.00
N GLN A 287 -14.72 12.40 -43.21
CA GLN A 287 -14.05 13.69 -43.40
C GLN A 287 -14.97 14.86 -43.00
N LEU A 288 -16.26 14.78 -43.35
CA LEU A 288 -17.24 15.79 -42.94
C LEU A 288 -17.42 15.81 -41.43
N ASP A 289 -17.46 14.66 -40.77
CA ASP A 289 -17.61 14.58 -39.31
C ASP A 289 -16.35 15.05 -38.58
N SER A 290 -15.15 14.76 -39.11
CA SER A 290 -13.90 15.34 -38.61
C SER A 290 -13.92 16.86 -38.71
N LEU A 291 -14.26 17.41 -39.87
CA LEU A 291 -14.31 18.87 -40.08
C LEU A 291 -15.37 19.55 -39.21
N LYS A 292 -16.52 18.90 -38.97
CA LYS A 292 -17.53 19.42 -38.02
C LYS A 292 -16.95 19.50 -36.61
N ALA A 293 -16.28 18.44 -36.14
CA ALA A 293 -15.67 18.41 -34.82
C ALA A 293 -14.57 19.48 -34.70
N ASP A 294 -13.76 19.67 -35.74
CA ASP A 294 -12.71 20.70 -35.77
C ASP A 294 -13.30 22.12 -35.74
N ILE A 295 -14.36 22.38 -36.51
CA ILE A 295 -15.07 23.67 -36.49
C ILE A 295 -15.68 23.93 -35.11
N GLU A 296 -16.36 22.94 -34.53
CA GLU A 296 -16.96 23.03 -33.19
C GLU A 296 -15.89 23.32 -32.12
N LEU A 297 -14.73 22.67 -32.21
CA LEU A 297 -13.60 22.89 -31.31
C LEU A 297 -13.12 24.34 -31.38
N VAL A 298 -12.92 24.87 -32.59
CA VAL A 298 -12.44 26.24 -32.79
C VAL A 298 -13.50 27.27 -32.40
N GLU A 299 -14.79 27.00 -32.65
CA GLU A 299 -15.89 27.91 -32.31
C GLU A 299 -16.15 27.97 -30.80
N SER A 300 -16.14 26.82 -30.12
CA SER A 300 -16.36 26.71 -28.67
C SER A 300 -15.23 27.35 -27.84
N HIS A 301 -13.98 27.27 -28.30
CA HIS A 301 -12.83 27.81 -27.59
C HIS A 301 -12.43 29.18 -28.11
N ARG A 302 -12.54 30.21 -27.25
CA ARG A 302 -12.13 31.58 -27.60
C ARG A 302 -10.62 31.74 -27.71
N PHE A 303 -9.87 31.01 -26.88
CA PHE A 303 -8.42 31.09 -26.80
C PHE A 303 -7.80 29.77 -27.25
N LEU A 304 -6.99 29.81 -28.32
CA LEU A 304 -6.35 28.65 -28.91
C LEU A 304 -4.83 28.84 -28.86
N PHE A 305 -4.14 27.93 -28.19
CA PHE A 305 -2.67 27.91 -28.16
C PHE A 305 -2.17 26.94 -29.21
N VAL A 306 -1.21 27.38 -30.02
CA VAL A 306 -0.53 26.54 -31.01
C VAL A 306 0.89 26.31 -30.54
N GLU A 307 1.30 25.05 -30.55
CA GLU A 307 2.66 24.67 -30.25
C GLU A 307 3.61 25.26 -31.30
N ALA A 308 4.56 26.07 -30.86
CA ALA A 308 5.65 26.51 -31.73
C ALA A 308 6.53 25.31 -32.09
N GLU A 309 7.21 25.37 -33.25
CA GLU A 309 8.20 24.34 -33.61
C GLU A 309 9.30 24.27 -32.54
N LYS A 310 9.30 23.17 -31.78
CA LYS A 310 10.23 22.93 -30.68
C LYS A 310 11.53 22.38 -31.26
N ASP A 311 12.54 23.23 -31.45
CA ASP A 311 13.91 22.77 -31.70
C ASP A 311 14.40 21.99 -30.46
N PRO A 312 14.69 20.68 -30.54
CA PRO A 312 15.14 19.90 -29.38
C PRO A 312 16.52 20.33 -28.86
N SER A 313 17.21 21.25 -29.55
CA SER A 313 18.52 21.80 -29.19
C SER A 313 18.49 23.16 -28.47
N GLY A 314 17.32 23.76 -28.22
CA GLY A 314 17.21 24.86 -27.26
C GLY A 314 17.80 26.22 -27.69
N ASP A 315 17.68 26.60 -28.96
CA ASP A 315 17.94 28.00 -29.39
C ASP A 315 16.60 28.71 -29.69
N GLY A 316 15.84 29.03 -28.63
CA GLY A 316 14.53 29.69 -28.68
C GLY A 316 14.51 31.13 -29.24
N ARG A 317 15.49 31.53 -30.06
CA ARG A 317 15.61 32.89 -30.64
C ARG A 317 15.17 33.01 -32.09
N LYS A 318 14.84 31.92 -32.80
CA LYS A 318 14.56 31.97 -34.26
C LYS A 318 13.10 32.08 -34.66
N VAL A 319 12.14 31.82 -33.78
CA VAL A 319 10.73 31.67 -34.18
C VAL A 319 10.03 33.01 -34.47
N MET A 320 10.58 34.14 -34.04
CA MET A 320 9.98 35.47 -34.28
C MET A 320 10.07 35.97 -35.73
N ASN A 321 10.88 35.36 -36.59
CA ASN A 321 11.13 35.87 -37.94
C ASN A 321 10.22 35.28 -39.03
N HIS A 322 9.31 34.35 -38.71
CA HIS A 322 8.49 33.67 -39.70
C HIS A 322 7.00 34.07 -39.71
N ILE A 323 6.58 35.06 -38.92
CA ILE A 323 5.14 35.40 -38.74
C ILE A 323 4.85 36.87 -39.12
N CYS A 324 5.64 37.47 -40.00
CA CYS A 324 5.32 38.76 -40.62
C CYS A 324 5.63 38.72 -42.11
N VAL A 325 4.61 38.37 -42.91
CA VAL A 325 4.47 38.79 -44.31
C VAL A 325 3.06 39.32 -44.49
#